data_AF-A0A4R3JH94-F1
#
_entry.id   AF-A0A4R3JH94-F1
#
_cell.length_a   1.000
_cell.length_b   1.000
_cell.length_c   1.000
_cell.angle_alpha   90.00
_cell.angle_beta   90.00
_cell.angle_gamma   90.00
#
_symmetry.space_group_name_H-M   'P 1'
#
loop_
_entity.id
_entity.type
_entity.pdbx_description
1 polymer ?
#
loop_
_entity_poly.entity_id
_entity_poly.type
_entity_poly.pdbx_seq_one_letter_code
_entity_poly.pdbx_strand_id
1 'polypeptide(L)'
;MTTRSPNVGEILARLKVEFAADMLDRVENLKRLLDACSGGARSGDEVLAEVRRQAHAIKGMGGSFGYPAVSAIGYRLEGYLSGLETLNDCHIKDCYLFFDALCEILDPERECR
;
A
#
# COMPACT_ATOMS: atom_id res chain seq x y z
N MET A 1 4.02 13.58 39.76
CA MET A 1 4.22 13.01 38.41
C MET A 1 3.72 14.05 37.42
N THR A 2 4.62 14.78 36.77
CA THR A 2 4.26 15.83 35.82
C THR A 2 4.05 15.17 34.45
N THR A 3 2.81 15.00 34.03
CA THR A 3 2.47 14.61 32.65
C THR A 3 2.86 15.75 31.74
N ARG A 4 4.04 15.66 31.12
CA ARG A 4 4.45 16.59 30.06
C ARG A 4 3.50 16.38 28.88
N SER A 5 2.80 17.44 28.46
CA SER A 5 1.99 17.41 27.25
C SER A 5 2.87 17.04 26.04
N PRO A 6 2.40 16.15 25.15
CA PRO A 6 3.18 15.75 23.99
C PRO A 6 3.47 16.96 23.11
N ASN A 7 4.73 17.14 22.73
CA ASN A 7 5.11 18.18 21.77
C ASN A 7 4.69 17.75 20.36
N VAL A 8 4.51 18.71 19.44
CA VAL A 8 4.16 18.49 18.03
C VAL A 8 5.02 17.41 17.37
N GLY A 9 6.32 17.37 17.66
CA GLY A 9 7.21 16.32 17.13
C GLY A 9 6.86 14.91 17.59
N GLU A 10 6.45 14.73 18.85
CA GLU A 10 6.04 13.43 19.40
C GLU A 10 4.68 12.99 18.81
N ILE A 11 3.77 13.95 18.57
CA ILE A 11 2.50 13.69 17.89
C ILE A 11 2.74 13.25 16.44
N LEU A 12 3.59 13.96 15.71
CA LEU A 12 3.93 13.61 14.32
C LEU A 12 4.62 12.25 14.22
N ALA A 13 5.53 11.93 15.15
CA ALA A 13 6.18 10.62 15.18
C ALA A 13 5.17 9.49 15.39
N ARG A 14 4.20 9.67 16.29
CA ARG A 14 3.14 8.67 16.52
C ARG A 14 2.24 8.50 15.30
N LEU A 15 1.82 9.60 14.68
CA LEU A 15 1.00 9.57 13.45
C LEU A 15 1.71 8.84 12.30
N LYS A 16 3.04 8.95 12.19
CA LYS A 16 3.80 8.20 11.18
C LYS A 16 3.79 6.69 11.44
N VAL A 17 3.93 6.28 12.70
CA VAL A 17 3.87 4.87 13.08
C VAL A 17 2.48 4.30 12.82
N GLU A 18 1.43 5.03 13.22
CA GLU A 18 0.03 4.66 12.95
C GLU A 18 -0.22 4.55 11.43
N PHE A 19 0.23 5.54 10.66
CA PHE A 19 0.13 5.51 9.20
C PHE A 19 0.84 4.30 8.58
N ALA A 20 2.05 3.99 9.04
CA ALA A 20 2.81 2.84 8.52
C ALA A 20 2.10 1.51 8.80
N ALA A 21 1.61 1.33 10.03
CA ALA A 21 0.83 0.14 10.40
C ALA A 21 -0.45 0.00 9.55
N ASP A 22 -1.23 1.08 9.43
CA ASP A 22 -2.45 1.10 8.62
C ASP A 22 -2.17 0.78 7.15
N MET A 23 -1.05 1.28 6.62
CA MET A 23 -0.64 1.02 5.24
C MET A 23 -0.22 -0.43 5.03
N LEU A 24 0.50 -1.03 5.97
CA LEU A 24 0.87 -2.45 5.90
C LEU A 24 -0.38 -3.35 5.92
N ASP A 25 -1.35 -3.05 6.78
CA ASP A 25 -2.61 -3.79 6.84
C ASP A 25 -3.41 -3.67 5.53
N ARG A 26 -3.40 -2.49 4.90
CA ARG A 26 -4.01 -2.28 3.57
C ARG A 26 -3.33 -3.11 2.49
N VAL A 27 -2.00 -3.14 2.49
CA VAL A 27 -1.22 -3.95 1.54
C VAL A 27 -1.54 -5.45 1.73
N GLU A 28 -1.61 -5.94 2.96
CA GLU A 28 -1.99 -7.33 3.24
C GLU A 28 -3.40 -7.66 2.74
N ASN A 29 -4.36 -6.75 2.92
CA ASN A 29 -5.72 -6.92 2.38
C ASN A 29 -5.73 -6.98 0.84
N LEU A 30 -4.92 -6.16 0.18
CA LEU A 30 -4.76 -6.19 -1.27
C LEU A 30 -4.14 -7.51 -1.75
N LYS A 31 -3.11 -8.03 -1.06
CA LYS A 31 -2.52 -9.34 -1.36
C LYS A 31 -3.57 -10.45 -1.30
N ARG A 32 -4.41 -10.48 -0.26
CA ARG A 32 -5.51 -11.46 -0.15
C ARG A 32 -6.53 -11.35 -1.29
N LEU A 33 -6.80 -10.14 -1.77
CA LEU A 33 -7.67 -9.92 -2.95
C LEU A 33 -7.04 -10.48 -4.23
N LEU A 34 -5.73 -10.30 -4.42
CA LEU A 34 -4.99 -10.89 -5.52
C LEU A 34 -4.96 -12.42 -5.45
N ASP A 35 -4.75 -13.00 -4.26
CA ASP A 35 -4.80 -14.45 -4.04
C ASP A 35 -6.18 -15.02 -4.41
N ALA A 36 -7.26 -14.35 -3.99
CA ALA A 36 -8.62 -14.75 -4.33
C ALA A 36 -8.90 -14.64 -5.84
N CYS A 37 -8.29 -13.67 -6.52
CA CYS A 37 -8.34 -13.56 -7.99
C CYS A 37 -7.61 -14.74 -8.66
N SER A 38 -6.38 -15.04 -8.23
CA SER A 38 -5.57 -16.13 -8.79
C SER A 38 -6.22 -17.50 -8.54
N GLY A 39 -6.89 -17.67 -7.39
CA GLY A 39 -7.68 -18.86 -7.07
C GLY A 39 -9.04 -18.95 -7.77
N GLY A 40 -9.42 -17.95 -8.59
CA GLY A 40 -10.69 -17.93 -9.32
C GLY A 40 -11.93 -17.61 -8.47
N ALA A 41 -11.76 -17.23 -7.21
CA ALA A 41 -12.85 -16.84 -6.32
C ALA A 41 -13.37 -15.41 -6.58
N ARG A 42 -12.59 -14.59 -7.28
CA ARG A 42 -12.91 -13.21 -7.67
C ARG A 42 -12.48 -12.98 -9.12
N SER A 43 -13.22 -12.16 -9.86
CA SER A 43 -12.86 -11.85 -11.24
C SER A 43 -11.77 -10.78 -11.33
N GLY A 44 -10.95 -10.84 -12.37
CA GLY A 44 -9.80 -9.95 -12.54
C GLY A 44 -10.17 -8.49 -12.73
N ASP A 45 -11.32 -8.18 -13.33
CA ASP A 45 -11.86 -6.83 -13.52
C ASP A 45 -12.37 -6.22 -12.20
N GLU A 46 -13.03 -7.02 -11.37
CA GLU A 46 -13.47 -6.61 -10.03
C GLU A 46 -12.25 -6.27 -9.16
N VAL A 47 -11.25 -7.15 -9.15
CA VAL A 47 -10.03 -6.95 -8.36
C VAL A 47 -9.23 -5.77 -8.90
N LEU A 48 -9.13 -5.61 -10.22
CA LEU A 48 -8.48 -4.46 -10.85
C LEU A 48 -9.08 -3.13 -10.39
N ALA A 49 -10.41 -3.03 -10.32
CA ALA A 49 -11.08 -1.82 -9.87
C ALA A 49 -10.71 -1.46 -8.43
N GLU A 50 -10.59 -2.46 -7.55
CA GLU A 50 -10.19 -2.24 -6.17
C GLU A 50 -8.71 -1.85 -6.04
N VAL A 51 -7.81 -2.54 -6.74
CA VAL A 51 -6.38 -2.21 -6.72
C VAL A 51 -6.14 -0.78 -7.23
N ARG A 52 -6.85 -0.35 -8.28
CA ARG A 52 -6.79 1.04 -8.79
C ARG A 52 -7.22 2.07 -7.74
N ARG A 53 -8.31 1.81 -7.02
CA ARG A 53 -8.77 2.69 -5.94
C ARG A 53 -7.72 2.82 -4.84
N GLN A 54 -7.11 1.71 -4.43
CA GLN A 54 -6.06 1.74 -3.42
C GLN A 54 -4.78 2.42 -3.94
N ALA A 55 -4.38 2.19 -5.19
CA ALA A 55 -3.23 2.86 -5.80
C ALA A 55 -3.38 4.39 -5.78
N HIS A 56 -4.58 4.88 -6.13
CA HIS A 56 -4.92 6.30 -6.05
C HIS A 56 -4.84 6.84 -4.61
N ALA A 57 -5.36 6.09 -3.64
CA ALA A 57 -5.28 6.47 -2.22
C ALA A 57 -3.82 6.52 -1.73
N ILE A 58 -3.02 5.48 -2.03
CA ILE A 58 -1.59 5.38 -1.66
C ILE A 58 -0.81 6.58 -2.19
N LYS A 59 -1.02 6.92 -3.46
CA LYS A 59 -0.44 8.11 -4.10
C LYS A 59 -0.74 9.39 -3.32
N GLY A 60 -1.96 9.56 -2.83
CA GLY A 60 -2.38 10.75 -2.09
C GLY A 60 -1.89 10.80 -0.64
N MET A 61 -1.68 9.66 0.00
CA MET A 61 -1.40 9.61 1.45
C MET A 61 0.08 9.75 1.82
N GLY A 62 1.01 9.20 1.03
CA GLY A 62 2.43 9.15 1.43
C GLY A 62 3.08 10.53 1.65
N GLY A 63 2.70 11.53 0.85
CA GLY A 63 3.27 12.88 0.93
C GLY A 63 2.96 13.58 2.26
N SER A 64 1.76 13.35 2.78
CA SER A 64 1.25 14.00 4.01
C SER A 64 1.97 13.52 5.28
N PHE A 65 2.50 12.29 5.28
CA PHE A 65 3.16 11.68 6.44
C PHE A 65 4.69 11.59 6.30
N GLY A 66 5.27 12.22 5.27
CA GLY A 66 6.71 12.22 5.05
C GLY A 66 7.27 10.95 4.41
N TYR A 67 6.43 10.22 3.66
CA TYR A 67 6.80 9.06 2.84
C TYR A 67 6.65 9.39 1.34
N PRO A 68 7.53 10.24 0.76
CA PRO A 68 7.44 10.59 -0.66
C PRO A 68 7.61 9.37 -1.57
N ALA A 69 8.43 8.39 -1.16
CA ALA A 69 8.63 7.15 -1.89
C ALA A 69 7.33 6.31 -2.01
N VAL A 70 6.54 6.23 -0.93
CA VAL A 70 5.21 5.56 -0.94
C VAL A 70 4.28 6.21 -1.97
N SER A 71 4.26 7.54 -2.03
CA SER A 71 3.45 8.27 -3.02
C SER A 71 3.90 7.99 -4.45
N ALA A 72 5.22 7.97 -4.67
CA ALA A 72 5.80 7.67 -5.98
C ALA A 72 5.48 6.25 -6.44
N ILE A 73 5.48 5.28 -5.53
CA ILE A 73 5.07 3.90 -5.82
C ILE A 73 3.58 3.85 -6.16
N GLY A 74 2.71 4.49 -5.38
CA GLY A 74 1.28 4.56 -5.66
C GLY A 74 0.97 5.16 -7.04
N TYR A 75 1.69 6.22 -7.42
CA TYR A 75 1.58 6.82 -8.75
C TYR A 75 2.02 5.87 -9.88
N ARG A 76 3.13 5.14 -9.69
CA ARG A 76 3.62 4.15 -10.67
C ARG A 76 2.66 2.97 -10.82
N LEU A 77 2.11 2.47 -9.71
CA LEU A 77 1.11 1.42 -9.71
C LEU A 77 -0.16 1.87 -10.43
N GLU A 78 -0.66 3.09 -10.15
CA GLU A 78 -1.80 3.68 -10.85
C GLU A 78 -1.57 3.74 -12.37
N GLY A 79 -0.38 4.18 -12.79
CA GLY A 79 0.01 4.24 -14.20
C GLY A 79 0.17 2.86 -14.85
N TYR A 80 0.72 1.88 -14.14
CA TYR A 80 0.81 0.49 -14.63
C TYR A 80 -0.59 -0.09 -14.87
N LEU A 81 -1.53 0.16 -13.96
CA LEU A 81 -2.87 -0.39 -14.03
C LEU A 81 -3.79 0.34 -15.00
N SER A 82 -3.51 1.59 -15.40
CA SER A 82 -4.49 2.45 -16.10
C SER A 82 -4.96 1.90 -17.45
N GLY A 83 -4.14 1.11 -18.14
CA GLY A 83 -4.47 0.54 -19.45
C GLY A 83 -5.12 -0.86 -19.42
N LEU A 84 -5.28 -1.45 -18.24
CA LEU A 84 -5.76 -2.84 -18.13
C LEU A 84 -7.30 -2.92 -18.13
N GLU A 85 -7.86 -3.96 -18.72
CA GLU A 85 -9.30 -4.25 -18.60
C GLU A 85 -9.57 -5.29 -17.52
N THR A 86 -8.66 -6.24 -17.35
CA THR A 86 -8.73 -7.31 -16.34
C THR A 86 -7.34 -7.72 -15.86
N LEU A 87 -7.24 -8.26 -14.65
CA LEU A 87 -6.02 -8.86 -14.14
C LEU A 87 -5.87 -10.31 -14.64
N ASN A 88 -4.64 -10.67 -14.97
CA ASN A 88 -4.19 -12.02 -15.22
C ASN A 88 -3.01 -12.34 -14.27
N ASP A 89 -2.46 -13.54 -14.36
CA ASP A 89 -1.38 -13.97 -13.47
C ASP A 89 -0.11 -13.12 -13.56
N CYS A 90 0.22 -12.55 -14.73
CA CYS A 90 1.39 -11.67 -14.83
C CYS A 90 1.13 -10.32 -14.17
N HIS A 91 -0.06 -9.74 -14.37
CA HIS A 91 -0.44 -8.50 -13.70
C HIS A 91 -0.50 -8.66 -12.18
N ILE A 92 -0.98 -9.81 -11.70
CA ILE A 92 -1.01 -10.14 -10.27
C ILE A 92 0.42 -10.17 -9.70
N LYS A 93 1.35 -10.89 -10.34
CA LYS A 93 2.76 -10.92 -9.93
C LYS A 93 3.40 -9.54 -9.88
N ASP A 94 3.15 -8.70 -10.89
CA ASP A 94 3.66 -7.34 -10.92
C ASP A 94 3.10 -6.51 -9.77
N CYS A 95 1.82 -6.67 -9.41
CA CYS A 95 1.24 -6.00 -8.24
C CYS A 95 1.95 -6.38 -6.93
N TYR A 96 2.33 -7.65 -6.75
CA TYR A 96 3.12 -8.06 -5.57
C TYR A 96 4.45 -7.31 -5.48
N LEU A 97 5.15 -7.07 -6.60
CA LEU A 97 6.40 -6.31 -6.59
C LEU A 97 6.22 -4.87 -6.07
N PHE A 98 5.11 -4.21 -6.43
CA PHE A 98 4.80 -2.89 -5.89
C PHE A 98 4.47 -2.95 -4.39
N PHE A 99 3.74 -3.98 -3.96
CA PHE A 99 3.36 -4.18 -2.57
C PHE A 99 4.53 -4.51 -1.66
N ASP A 100 5.46 -5.33 -2.14
CA ASP A 100 6.67 -5.68 -1.40
C ASP A 100 7.57 -4.46 -1.24
N ALA A 101 7.74 -3.64 -2.30
CA ALA A 101 8.44 -2.38 -2.20
C ALA A 101 7.80 -1.39 -1.21
N LEU A 102 6.46 -1.37 -1.11
CA LEU A 102 5.78 -0.58 -0.07
C LEU A 102 6.09 -1.10 1.33
N CYS A 103 6.05 -2.42 1.53
CA CYS A 103 6.37 -3.04 2.82
C CYS A 103 7.81 -2.74 3.24
N GLU A 104 8.79 -2.87 2.34
CA GLU A 104 10.20 -2.59 2.63
C GLU A 104 10.44 -1.14 3.09
N ILE A 105 9.70 -0.18 2.55
CA ILE A 105 9.82 1.24 2.93
C ILE A 105 9.15 1.51 4.27
N LEU A 106 8.00 0.88 4.53
CA LEU A 106 7.18 1.13 5.70
C LEU A 106 7.68 0.38 6.94
N ASP A 107 8.29 -0.78 6.74
CA ASP A 107 8.81 -1.66 7.78
C ASP A 107 10.13 -2.31 7.32
N PRO A 108 11.24 -1.55 7.30
CA PRO A 108 12.53 -2.02 6.81
C PRO A 108 13.16 -3.12 7.68
N GLU A 109 12.64 -3.34 8.89
CA GLU A 109 13.10 -4.39 9.81
C GLU A 109 12.41 -5.73 9.57
N ARG A 110 11.34 -5.78 8.76
CA ARG A 110 10.77 -7.05 8.31
C ARG A 110 11.74 -7.74 7.36
N GLU A 111 12.20 -8.93 7.75
CA GLU A 111 12.87 -9.85 6.82
C GLU A 111 11.94 -10.13 5.63
N CYS A 112 12.38 -9.75 4.43
CA CYS A 112 11.74 -10.19 3.18
C CYS A 112 11.68 -11.73 3.19
N ARG A 113 10.46 -12.26 3.13
CA ARG A 113 10.21 -13.71 3.10
C ARG A 113 9.92 -14.18 1.70
#